data_AF-A0A7L5FVA4-F1
#
_entry.id   AF-A0A7L5FVA4-F1
#
_cell.length_a   1.000
_cell.length_b   1.000
_cell.length_c   1.000
_cell.angle_alpha   90.00
_cell.angle_beta   90.00
_cell.angle_gamma   90.00
#
_symmetry.space_group_name_H-M   'P 1'
#
loop_
_entity.id
_entity.type
_entity.pdbx_description
1 polymer ?
#
loop_
_entity_poly.entity_id
_entity_poly.type
_entity_poly.pdbx_seq_one_letter_code
_entity_poly.pdbx_strand_id
1 'polypeptide(L)'
;MKERIPYLLEIYQAFKSDNIMSRLKHFDILTNSLFTLTQSLFDYKVQIEHHHAEIENKYFRYGMANHSIKNLLTGNRFFIINKQIEITDLFSAFALTRMQIESFAIMYYLFFDEVGTIEKDFRYDIYKLHGLQKQNKFPVEFKKNLEKKKKIENDIKTIIDKVKLYSKFQNSSLKEQKNYLNPSRAKLESTKDILTKSGIDANRINDMWNLYSNHAHGEHISDRQYNYIYKNKKSTLEETMTVISINTILTSTLCKLISEEFEGVKKKYDDLHLGDKVQIEVWTNLKNK
;
A
#
# COMPACT_ATOMS: atom_id res chain seq x y z
N MET A 1 0.29 6.13 -30.96
CA MET A 1 0.67 7.43 -30.33
C MET A 1 -0.43 8.49 -30.45
N LYS A 2 -0.99 8.76 -31.65
CA LYS A 2 -2.05 9.78 -31.85
C LYS A 2 -3.28 9.58 -30.96
N GLU A 3 -3.75 8.34 -30.79
CA GLU A 3 -4.93 8.00 -29.97
C GLU A 3 -4.72 8.23 -28.46
N ARG A 4 -3.46 8.32 -28.00
CA ARG A 4 -3.13 8.54 -26.58
C ARG A 4 -3.11 10.02 -26.19
N ILE A 5 -2.97 10.91 -27.18
CA ILE A 5 -2.81 12.36 -26.97
C ILE A 5 -3.98 12.96 -26.17
N PRO A 6 -5.27 12.66 -26.47
CA PRO A 6 -6.39 13.23 -25.72
C PRO A 6 -6.32 12.90 -24.23
N TYR A 7 -6.02 11.64 -23.88
CA TYR A 7 -5.91 11.20 -22.48
C TYR A 7 -4.70 11.82 -21.77
N LEU A 8 -3.56 11.93 -22.47
CA LEU A 8 -2.37 12.61 -21.92
C LEU A 8 -2.66 14.08 -21.62
N LEU A 9 -3.38 14.77 -22.51
CA LEU A 9 -3.79 16.16 -22.30
C LEU A 9 -4.77 16.29 -21.13
N GLU A 10 -5.75 15.39 -21.01
CA GLU A 10 -6.70 15.38 -19.88
C GLU A 10 -5.95 15.23 -18.54
N ILE A 11 -5.03 14.25 -18.45
CA ILE A 11 -4.19 14.05 -17.25
C ILE A 11 -3.38 15.31 -16.95
N TYR A 12 -2.67 15.83 -17.96
CA TYR A 12 -1.83 17.00 -17.79
C TYR A 12 -2.63 18.20 -17.28
N GLN A 13 -3.81 18.45 -17.86
CA GLN A 13 -4.70 19.53 -17.45
C GLN A 13 -5.18 19.34 -16.01
N ALA A 14 -5.61 18.14 -15.62
CA ALA A 14 -6.06 17.86 -14.27
C ALA A 14 -4.97 18.12 -13.23
N PHE A 15 -3.73 17.72 -13.51
CA PHE A 15 -2.61 17.88 -12.58
C PHE A 15 -1.91 19.24 -12.64
N LYS A 16 -2.14 20.03 -13.69
CA LYS A 16 -1.80 21.46 -13.72
C LYS A 16 -2.84 22.32 -13.03
N SER A 17 -4.08 21.86 -12.94
CA SER A 17 -5.16 22.58 -12.29
C SER A 17 -5.09 22.46 -10.76
N ASP A 18 -5.63 23.48 -10.10
CA ASP A 18 -5.95 23.48 -8.66
C ASP A 18 -7.30 22.78 -8.37
N ASN A 19 -7.84 22.02 -9.33
CA ASN A 19 -9.12 21.34 -9.20
C ASN A 19 -8.92 19.94 -8.57
N ILE A 20 -9.16 19.86 -7.26
CA ILE A 20 -9.09 18.60 -6.49
C ILE A 20 -10.00 17.53 -7.10
N MET A 21 -11.23 17.89 -7.49
CA MET A 21 -12.20 16.94 -8.03
C MET A 21 -11.72 16.33 -9.35
N SER A 22 -11.04 17.12 -10.19
CA SER A 22 -10.43 16.62 -11.42
C SER A 22 -9.37 15.57 -11.12
N ARG A 23 -8.51 15.79 -10.12
CA ARG A 23 -7.47 14.79 -9.76
C ARG A 23 -8.06 13.56 -9.07
N LEU A 24 -9.08 13.74 -8.22
CA LEU A 24 -9.80 12.63 -7.60
C LEU A 24 -10.49 11.74 -8.64
N LYS A 25 -10.98 12.29 -9.75
CA LYS A 25 -11.51 11.51 -10.87
C LYS A 25 -10.43 10.57 -11.45
N HIS A 26 -9.21 11.06 -11.67
CA HIS A 26 -8.11 10.23 -12.18
C HIS A 26 -7.63 9.19 -11.17
N PHE A 27 -7.58 9.55 -9.88
CA PHE A 27 -7.27 8.61 -8.81
C PHE A 27 -8.31 7.49 -8.70
N ASP A 28 -9.59 7.80 -8.95
CA ASP A 28 -10.68 6.82 -8.98
C ASP A 28 -10.55 5.85 -10.17
N ILE A 29 -10.16 6.34 -11.35
CA ILE A 29 -9.87 5.47 -12.52
C ILE A 29 -8.78 4.45 -12.17
N LEU A 30 -7.69 4.88 -11.52
CA LEU A 30 -6.62 3.98 -11.10
C LEU A 30 -7.10 2.98 -10.04
N THR A 31 -7.92 3.42 -9.09
CA THR A 31 -8.49 2.55 -8.05
C THR A 31 -9.40 1.48 -8.66
N ASN A 32 -10.26 1.85 -9.60
CA ASN A 32 -11.11 0.90 -10.33
C ASN A 32 -10.31 -0.05 -11.21
N SER A 33 -9.23 0.44 -11.83
CA SER A 33 -8.29 -0.41 -12.57
C SER A 33 -7.62 -1.43 -11.65
N LEU A 34 -7.21 -1.01 -10.45
CA LEU A 34 -6.63 -1.91 -9.44
C LEU A 34 -7.60 -3.03 -9.08
N PHE A 35 -8.86 -2.72 -8.79
CA PHE A 35 -9.88 -3.73 -8.50
C PHE A 35 -10.14 -4.65 -9.69
N THR A 36 -10.22 -4.10 -10.91
CA THR A 36 -10.43 -4.88 -12.13
C THR A 36 -9.30 -5.88 -12.36
N LEU A 37 -8.05 -5.44 -12.19
CA LEU A 37 -6.87 -6.31 -12.31
C LEU A 37 -6.83 -7.35 -11.19
N THR A 38 -7.20 -6.97 -9.96
CA THR A 38 -7.25 -7.89 -8.82
C THR A 38 -8.30 -8.99 -9.05
N GLN A 39 -9.50 -8.62 -9.50
CA GLN A 39 -10.57 -9.58 -9.82
C GLN A 39 -10.15 -10.58 -10.90
N SER A 40 -9.30 -10.15 -11.83
CA SER A 40 -8.82 -11.03 -12.90
C SER A 40 -7.93 -12.18 -12.41
N LEU A 41 -7.32 -12.09 -11.22
CA LEU A 41 -6.66 -13.24 -10.60
C LEU A 41 -7.63 -14.42 -10.45
N PHE A 42 -8.85 -14.13 -9.98
CA PHE A 42 -9.92 -15.12 -9.83
C PHE A 42 -10.50 -15.54 -11.18
N ASP A 43 -10.82 -14.59 -12.05
CA ASP A 43 -11.49 -14.86 -13.33
C ASP A 43 -10.64 -15.78 -14.22
N TYR A 44 -9.32 -15.60 -14.21
CA TYR A 44 -8.36 -16.43 -14.96
C TYR A 44 -7.83 -17.63 -14.17
N LYS A 45 -8.30 -17.84 -12.93
CA LYS A 45 -7.85 -18.93 -12.03
C LYS A 45 -6.33 -19.03 -11.94
N VAL A 46 -5.70 -17.87 -11.72
CA VAL A 46 -4.24 -17.76 -11.64
C VAL A 46 -3.70 -18.69 -10.56
N GLN A 47 -2.64 -19.43 -10.87
CA GLN A 47 -1.97 -20.28 -9.88
C GLN A 47 -1.20 -19.41 -8.90
N ILE A 48 -1.59 -19.47 -7.63
CA ILE A 48 -0.98 -18.68 -6.55
C ILE A 48 0.15 -19.49 -5.88
N GLU A 49 1.36 -18.95 -5.95
CA GLU A 49 2.52 -19.50 -5.24
C GLU A 49 2.45 -19.22 -3.73
N HIS A 50 3.29 -19.90 -2.94
CA HIS A 50 3.29 -19.79 -1.48
C HIS A 50 3.44 -18.35 -0.98
N HIS A 51 4.43 -17.61 -1.49
CA HIS A 51 4.62 -16.21 -1.13
C HIS A 51 3.50 -15.28 -1.62
N HIS A 52 2.69 -15.69 -2.61
CA HIS A 52 1.56 -14.91 -3.14
C HIS A 52 0.24 -15.14 -2.40
N ALA A 53 0.19 -16.03 -1.40
CA ALA A 53 -1.04 -16.48 -0.76
C ALA A 53 -1.98 -15.36 -0.23
N GLU A 54 -1.46 -14.16 0.04
CA GLU A 54 -2.23 -13.02 0.56
C GLU A 54 -2.43 -11.89 -0.46
N ILE A 55 -2.10 -12.11 -1.74
CA ILE A 55 -2.06 -11.05 -2.75
C ILE A 55 -3.43 -10.40 -2.97
N GLU A 56 -4.48 -11.20 -3.23
CA GLU A 56 -5.84 -10.71 -3.45
C GLU A 56 -6.34 -9.87 -2.28
N ASN A 57 -6.23 -10.41 -1.06
CA ASN A 57 -6.64 -9.73 0.17
C ASN A 57 -5.89 -8.42 0.41
N LYS A 58 -4.61 -8.34 0.02
CA LYS A 58 -3.83 -7.11 0.16
C LYS A 58 -4.24 -6.08 -0.88
N TYR A 59 -4.37 -6.47 -2.15
CA TYR A 59 -4.82 -5.58 -3.22
C TYR A 59 -6.22 -5.03 -2.97
N PHE A 60 -7.16 -5.88 -2.53
CA PHE A 60 -8.52 -5.45 -2.20
C PHE A 60 -8.54 -4.44 -1.05
N ARG A 61 -7.82 -4.72 0.05
CA ARG A 61 -7.68 -3.76 1.17
C ARG A 61 -7.01 -2.46 0.76
N TYR A 62 -6.02 -2.54 -0.13
CA TYR A 62 -5.34 -1.37 -0.70
C TYR A 62 -6.35 -0.47 -1.44
N GLY A 63 -7.12 -1.04 -2.37
CA GLY A 63 -8.17 -0.32 -3.10
C GLY A 63 -9.28 0.25 -2.20
N MET A 64 -9.67 -0.48 -1.15
CA MET A 64 -10.67 0.02 -0.18
C MET A 64 -10.16 1.27 0.55
N ALA A 65 -8.89 1.28 0.93
CA ALA A 65 -8.28 2.44 1.56
C ALA A 65 -8.09 3.61 0.58
N ASN A 66 -7.86 3.36 -0.70
CA ASN A 66 -7.92 4.42 -1.72
C ASN A 66 -9.31 5.08 -1.77
N HIS A 67 -10.39 4.29 -1.74
CA HIS A 67 -11.74 4.84 -1.64
C HIS A 67 -11.96 5.66 -0.37
N SER A 68 -11.46 5.19 0.79
CA SER A 68 -11.52 5.97 2.03
C SER A 68 -10.80 7.31 1.90
N ILE A 69 -9.59 7.33 1.34
CA ILE A 69 -8.82 8.56 1.09
C ILE A 69 -9.63 9.51 0.19
N LYS A 70 -10.17 9.03 -0.95
CA LYS A 70 -10.99 9.83 -1.85
C LYS A 70 -12.17 10.50 -1.11
N ASN A 71 -12.87 9.75 -0.27
CA ASN A 71 -14.02 10.27 0.47
C ASN A 71 -13.59 11.36 1.47
N LEU A 72 -12.51 11.14 2.22
CA LEU A 72 -11.97 12.13 3.17
C LEU A 72 -11.54 13.43 2.47
N LEU A 73 -10.97 13.31 1.27
CA LEU A 73 -10.50 14.45 0.48
C LEU A 73 -11.63 15.21 -0.24
N THR A 74 -12.76 14.56 -0.50
CA THR A 74 -13.94 15.21 -1.11
C THR A 74 -14.60 16.20 -0.13
N GLY A 75 -14.36 16.04 1.17
CA GLY A 75 -14.94 16.89 2.20
C GLY A 75 -16.10 16.21 2.92
N ASN A 76 -16.04 16.24 4.25
CA ASN A 76 -17.10 15.77 5.13
C ASN A 76 -18.02 16.93 5.48
N ARG A 77 -19.33 16.67 5.48
CA ARG A 77 -20.35 17.67 5.83
C ARG A 77 -20.71 17.55 7.30
N PHE A 78 -20.62 18.65 8.01
CA PHE A 78 -20.96 18.76 9.43
C PHE A 78 -22.04 19.82 9.62
N PHE A 79 -22.90 19.62 10.62
CA PHE A 79 -23.84 20.65 11.06
C PHE A 79 -23.35 21.22 12.39
N ILE A 80 -22.80 22.43 12.36
CA ILE A 80 -22.15 23.09 13.51
C ILE A 80 -22.81 24.45 13.69
N ILE A 81 -23.37 24.70 14.88
CA ILE A 81 -24.00 25.98 15.25
C ILE A 81 -25.00 26.44 14.16
N ASN A 82 -25.96 25.57 13.85
CA ASN A 82 -27.01 25.80 12.84
C ASN A 82 -26.51 26.12 11.42
N LYS A 83 -25.27 25.74 11.09
CA LYS A 83 -24.69 25.91 9.76
C LYS A 83 -24.15 24.59 9.25
N GLN A 84 -24.40 24.29 7.98
CA GLN A 84 -23.72 23.21 7.29
C GLN A 84 -22.34 23.68 6.84
N ILE A 85 -21.30 22.96 7.25
CA ILE A 85 -19.90 23.26 6.94
C ILE A 85 -19.30 22.02 6.27
N GLU A 86 -18.49 22.24 5.24
CA GLU A 86 -17.72 21.17 4.60
C GLU A 86 -16.25 21.28 5.00
N ILE A 87 -15.68 20.18 5.49
CA ILE A 87 -14.31 20.12 6.00
C ILE A 87 -13.61 18.91 5.38
N THR A 88 -12.55 19.15 4.62
CA THR A 88 -11.62 18.12 4.16
C THR A 88 -10.90 17.52 5.37
N ASP A 89 -10.87 16.20 5.52
CA ASP A 89 -10.18 15.54 6.64
C ASP A 89 -8.78 15.08 6.21
N LEU A 90 -7.82 16.00 6.30
CA LEU A 90 -6.44 15.73 5.92
C LEU A 90 -5.71 14.84 6.92
N PHE A 91 -6.07 14.85 8.21
CA PHE A 91 -5.37 14.05 9.23
C PHE A 91 -5.60 12.56 9.02
N SER A 92 -6.87 12.19 8.84
CA SER A 92 -7.21 10.81 8.50
C SER A 92 -6.62 10.42 7.16
N ALA A 93 -6.59 11.34 6.18
CA ALA A 93 -5.98 11.08 4.88
C ALA A 93 -4.45 10.86 4.98
N PHE A 94 -3.73 11.60 5.84
CA PHE A 94 -2.31 11.41 6.11
C PHE A 94 -2.03 10.05 6.76
N ALA A 95 -2.81 9.69 7.79
CA ALA A 95 -2.68 8.39 8.46
C ALA A 95 -2.92 7.23 7.49
N LEU A 96 -3.94 7.33 6.63
CA LEU A 96 -4.21 6.33 5.59
C LEU A 96 -3.12 6.31 4.52
N THR A 97 -2.60 7.46 4.11
CA THR A 97 -1.51 7.53 3.11
C THR A 97 -0.23 6.88 3.64
N ARG A 98 0.11 7.10 4.91
CA ARG A 98 1.21 6.39 5.57
C ARG A 98 0.99 4.87 5.52
N MET A 99 -0.23 4.42 5.84
CA MET A 99 -0.59 3.00 5.74
C MET A 99 -0.48 2.47 4.30
N GLN A 100 -0.85 3.27 3.30
CA GLN A 100 -0.71 2.92 1.88
C GLN A 100 0.76 2.78 1.46
N ILE A 101 1.64 3.66 1.93
CA ILE A 101 3.10 3.55 1.70
C ILE A 101 3.64 2.24 2.31
N GLU A 102 3.26 1.91 3.55
CA GLU A 102 3.69 0.66 4.19
C GLU A 102 3.12 -0.58 3.49
N SER A 103 1.86 -0.51 3.06
CA SER A 103 1.17 -1.58 2.34
C SER A 103 1.80 -1.82 0.98
N PHE A 104 2.12 -0.75 0.25
CA PHE A 104 2.86 -0.83 -1.00
C PHE A 104 4.21 -1.52 -0.79
N ALA A 105 5.01 -1.05 0.18
CA ALA A 105 6.33 -1.61 0.44
C ALA A 105 6.26 -3.09 0.80
N ILE A 106 5.31 -3.51 1.65
CA ILE A 106 5.21 -4.94 2.00
C ILE A 106 4.74 -5.79 0.81
N MET A 107 3.85 -5.26 -0.03
CA MET A 107 3.40 -5.97 -1.24
C MET A 107 4.55 -6.14 -2.23
N TYR A 108 5.31 -5.08 -2.50
CA TYR A 108 6.51 -5.18 -3.33
C TYR A 108 7.51 -6.20 -2.78
N TYR A 109 7.88 -6.07 -1.50
CA TYR A 109 8.88 -6.92 -0.85
C TYR A 109 8.53 -8.42 -0.87
N LEU A 110 7.24 -8.76 -0.75
CA LEU A 110 6.79 -10.14 -0.72
C LEU A 110 6.56 -10.72 -2.11
N PHE A 111 6.04 -9.92 -3.05
CA PHE A 111 5.50 -10.44 -4.32
C PHE A 111 6.37 -10.08 -5.52
N PHE A 112 6.88 -8.85 -5.57
CA PHE A 112 7.41 -8.26 -6.81
C PHE A 112 8.91 -7.94 -6.78
N ASP A 113 9.59 -8.06 -5.62
CA ASP A 113 11.04 -7.86 -5.57
C ASP A 113 11.76 -8.88 -6.47
N GLU A 114 12.78 -8.42 -7.19
CA GLU A 114 13.54 -9.21 -8.17
C GLU A 114 14.54 -10.15 -7.49
N VAL A 115 14.02 -11.05 -6.66
CA VAL A 115 14.77 -12.10 -5.97
C VAL A 115 14.17 -13.46 -6.29
N GLY A 116 14.97 -14.52 -6.16
CA GLY A 116 14.50 -15.88 -6.47
C GLY A 116 13.34 -16.33 -5.56
N THR A 117 12.49 -17.23 -6.07
CA THR A 117 11.30 -17.75 -5.37
C THR A 117 11.59 -18.27 -3.96
N ILE A 118 12.71 -18.95 -3.75
CA ILE A 118 13.12 -19.46 -2.43
C ILE A 118 13.30 -18.30 -1.43
N GLU A 119 13.87 -17.18 -1.87
CA GLU A 119 14.00 -15.98 -1.04
C GLU A 119 12.64 -15.34 -0.76
N LYS A 120 11.75 -15.24 -1.77
CA LYS A 120 10.38 -14.74 -1.56
C LYS A 120 9.61 -15.59 -0.55
N ASP A 121 9.70 -16.92 -0.65
CA ASP A 121 9.05 -17.85 0.26
C ASP A 121 9.62 -17.75 1.69
N PHE A 122 10.94 -17.62 1.83
CA PHE A 122 11.58 -17.37 3.12
C PHE A 122 11.07 -16.07 3.74
N ARG A 123 11.04 -14.98 2.98
CA ARG A 123 10.54 -13.67 3.45
C ARG A 123 9.07 -13.74 3.85
N TYR A 124 8.25 -14.47 3.10
CA TYR A 124 6.84 -14.66 3.44
C TYR A 124 6.65 -15.48 4.71
N ASP A 125 7.46 -16.53 4.93
CA ASP A 125 7.43 -17.29 6.17
C ASP A 125 7.84 -16.43 7.39
N ILE A 126 8.84 -15.55 7.24
CA ILE A 126 9.20 -14.56 8.27
C ILE A 126 8.06 -13.57 8.52
N TYR A 127 7.44 -13.05 7.46
CA TYR A 127 6.29 -12.15 7.55
C TYR A 127 5.13 -12.80 8.34
N LYS A 128 4.80 -14.04 8.00
CA LYS A 128 3.75 -14.83 8.66
C LYS A 128 4.10 -15.13 10.11
N LEU A 129 5.35 -15.52 10.40
CA LEU A 129 5.83 -15.79 11.75
C LEU A 129 5.71 -14.56 12.65
N HIS A 130 6.16 -13.39 12.18
CA HIS A 130 6.02 -12.12 12.91
C HIS A 130 4.54 -11.83 13.25
N GLY A 131 3.64 -12.00 12.27
CA GLY A 131 2.21 -11.79 12.46
C GLY A 131 1.60 -12.71 13.52
N LEU A 132 1.89 -14.01 13.44
CA LEU A 132 1.39 -15.01 14.39
C LEU A 132 1.97 -14.82 15.79
N GLN A 133 3.26 -14.52 15.91
CA GLN A 133 3.89 -14.24 17.21
C GLN A 133 3.30 -12.99 17.86
N LYS A 134 3.01 -11.94 17.09
CA LYS A 134 2.30 -10.76 17.60
C LYS A 134 0.89 -11.12 18.05
N GLN A 135 0.17 -11.92 17.27
CA GLN A 135 -1.18 -12.38 17.61
C GLN A 135 -1.19 -13.24 18.88
N ASN A 136 -0.19 -14.10 19.07
CA ASN A 136 -0.12 -15.01 20.21
C ASN A 136 0.10 -14.30 21.56
N LYS A 137 0.60 -13.06 21.53
CA LYS A 137 0.80 -12.22 22.72
C LYS A 137 -0.50 -11.66 23.28
N PHE A 138 -1.59 -11.64 22.51
CA PHE A 138 -2.86 -11.13 23.02
C PHE A 138 -3.45 -12.07 24.09
N PRO A 139 -4.00 -11.53 25.19
CA PRO A 139 -4.67 -12.33 26.20
C PRO A 139 -5.92 -13.00 25.64
N VAL A 140 -6.22 -14.20 26.13
CA VAL A 140 -7.44 -14.95 25.76
C VAL A 140 -8.40 -14.89 26.92
N GLU A 141 -9.40 -14.01 26.82
CA GLU A 141 -10.42 -13.83 27.85
C GLU A 141 -11.54 -14.87 27.73
N PHE A 142 -11.87 -15.28 26.50
CA PHE A 142 -13.00 -16.15 26.22
C PHE A 142 -12.57 -17.59 25.92
N LYS A 143 -13.20 -18.57 26.56
CA LYS A 143 -12.93 -20.01 26.37
C LYS A 143 -12.98 -20.44 24.90
N LYS A 144 -13.91 -19.89 24.11
CA LYS A 144 -14.04 -20.13 22.65
C LYS A 144 -12.80 -19.75 21.83
N ASN A 145 -11.92 -18.91 22.36
CA ASN A 145 -10.71 -18.46 21.69
C ASN A 145 -9.47 -19.27 22.10
N LEU A 146 -9.58 -20.20 23.07
CA LEU A 146 -8.46 -21.06 23.49
C LEU A 146 -8.01 -21.99 22.36
N GLU A 147 -8.95 -22.54 21.59
CA GLU A 147 -8.64 -23.40 20.44
C GLU A 147 -7.93 -22.63 19.33
N LYS A 148 -8.36 -21.38 19.07
CA LYS A 148 -7.68 -20.48 18.14
C LYS A 148 -6.24 -20.20 18.58
N LYS A 149 -6.01 -19.99 19.88
CA LYS A 149 -4.66 -19.79 20.42
C LYS A 149 -3.79 -21.04 20.24
N LYS A 150 -4.30 -22.23 20.57
CA LYS A 150 -3.58 -23.50 20.34
C LYS A 150 -3.22 -23.69 18.86
N LYS A 151 -4.14 -23.35 17.95
CA LYS A 151 -3.87 -23.39 16.50
C LYS A 151 -2.73 -22.44 16.11
N ILE A 152 -2.75 -21.19 16.59
CA ILE A 152 -1.69 -20.21 16.35
C ILE A 152 -0.34 -20.72 16.86
N GLU A 153 -0.30 -21.30 18.08
CA GLU A 153 0.92 -21.88 18.65
C GLU A 153 1.47 -23.03 17.79
N ASN A 154 0.58 -23.86 17.23
CA ASN A 154 0.97 -24.93 16.31
C ASN A 154 1.48 -24.39 14.96
N ASP A 155 0.82 -23.37 14.41
CA ASP A 155 1.23 -22.71 13.16
C ASP A 155 2.61 -22.05 13.33
N ILE A 156 2.88 -21.43 14.49
CA ILE A 156 4.19 -20.87 14.84
C ILE A 156 5.27 -21.94 14.82
N LYS A 157 5.04 -23.10 15.47
CA LYS A 157 6.01 -24.21 15.49
C LYS A 157 6.31 -24.71 14.08
N THR A 158 5.25 -24.93 13.29
CA THR A 158 5.35 -25.40 11.90
C THR A 158 6.19 -24.45 11.05
N ILE A 159 5.96 -23.14 11.17
CA ILE A 159 6.71 -22.14 10.41
C ILE A 159 8.16 -22.05 10.89
N ILE A 160 8.42 -22.13 12.20
CA ILE A 160 9.78 -22.17 12.75
C ILE A 160 10.57 -23.34 12.17
N ASP A 161 9.95 -24.53 12.12
CA ASP A 161 10.61 -25.71 11.58
C ASP A 161 10.88 -25.55 10.09
N LYS A 162 9.94 -24.97 9.33
CA LYS A 162 10.15 -24.63 7.91
C LYS A 162 11.28 -23.61 7.72
N VAL A 163 11.31 -22.53 8.52
CA VAL A 163 12.33 -21.47 8.46
C VAL A 163 13.74 -22.04 8.64
N LYS A 164 13.92 -23.03 9.53
CA LYS A 164 15.21 -23.68 9.77
C LYS A 164 15.74 -24.49 8.58
N LEU A 165 14.87 -24.90 7.66
CA LEU A 165 15.25 -25.69 6.49
C LEU A 165 15.81 -24.84 5.35
N TYR A 166 15.59 -23.52 5.35
CA TYR A 166 16.13 -22.66 4.30
C TYR A 166 17.65 -22.52 4.42
N SER A 167 18.35 -22.62 3.29
CA SER A 167 19.80 -22.43 3.20
C SER A 167 20.23 -21.07 3.78
N LYS A 168 19.44 -20.02 3.55
CA LYS A 168 19.65 -18.69 4.12
C LYS A 168 19.72 -18.73 5.64
N PHE A 169 18.83 -19.47 6.31
CA PHE A 169 18.87 -19.62 7.76
C PHE A 169 20.13 -20.38 8.21
N GLN A 170 20.42 -21.52 7.58
CA GLN A 170 21.52 -22.41 7.95
C GLN A 170 22.89 -21.72 7.82
N ASN A 171 23.05 -20.87 6.80
CA ASN A 171 24.30 -20.16 6.52
C ASN A 171 24.42 -18.82 7.26
N SER A 172 23.40 -18.42 8.03
CA SER A 172 23.41 -17.15 8.77
C SER A 172 24.10 -17.28 10.13
N SER A 173 24.55 -16.15 10.67
CA SER A 173 25.12 -16.11 12.03
C SER A 173 24.09 -16.48 13.10
N LEU A 174 24.54 -16.92 14.28
CA LEU A 174 23.64 -17.23 15.41
C LEU A 174 22.73 -16.04 15.80
N LYS A 175 23.24 -14.82 15.64
CA LYS A 175 22.47 -13.59 15.89
C LYS A 175 21.34 -13.43 14.88
N GLU A 176 21.62 -13.64 13.60
CA GLU A 176 20.62 -13.57 12.52
C GLU A 176 19.60 -14.70 12.61
N GLN A 177 20.04 -15.93 12.89
CA GLN A 177 19.14 -17.06 13.13
C GLN A 177 18.16 -16.75 14.27
N LYS A 178 18.64 -16.18 15.38
CA LYS A 178 17.77 -15.75 16.48
C LYS A 178 16.76 -14.68 16.03
N ASN A 179 17.19 -13.74 15.18
CA ASN A 179 16.30 -12.73 14.62
C ASN A 179 15.27 -13.33 13.64
N TYR A 180 15.62 -14.36 12.88
CA TYR A 180 14.70 -15.04 11.97
C TYR A 180 13.66 -15.89 12.70
N LEU A 181 14.02 -16.49 13.84
CA LEU A 181 13.07 -17.26 14.67
C LEU A 181 12.18 -16.38 15.56
N ASN A 182 12.60 -15.15 15.84
CA ASN A 182 11.83 -14.18 16.61
C ASN A 182 11.92 -12.78 15.98
N PRO A 183 11.35 -12.60 14.77
CA PRO A 183 11.45 -11.36 14.03
C PRO A 183 10.77 -10.21 14.78
N SER A 184 11.51 -9.12 14.98
CA SER A 184 10.96 -7.88 15.57
C SER A 184 10.12 -7.07 14.59
N ARG A 185 10.21 -7.38 13.29
CA ARG A 185 9.53 -6.67 12.19
C ARG A 185 8.99 -7.68 11.18
N ALA A 186 7.94 -7.27 10.46
CA ALA A 186 7.31 -8.07 9.41
C ALA A 186 8.16 -8.23 8.13
N LYS A 187 9.27 -7.51 8.04
CA LYS A 187 10.19 -7.47 6.91
C LYS A 187 11.63 -7.36 7.41
N LEU A 188 12.57 -7.93 6.67
CA LEU A 188 13.99 -7.93 6.99
C LEU A 188 14.71 -6.68 6.50
N GLU A 189 14.07 -5.92 5.59
CA GLU A 189 14.61 -4.71 4.97
C GLU A 189 13.85 -3.47 5.44
N SER A 190 14.47 -2.29 5.32
CA SER A 190 13.81 -1.03 5.67
C SER A 190 12.77 -0.63 4.60
N THR A 191 11.77 0.17 4.98
CA THR A 191 10.80 0.71 4.01
C THR A 191 11.51 1.51 2.91
N LYS A 192 12.52 2.30 3.28
CA LYS A 192 13.30 3.13 2.34
C LYS A 192 14.02 2.29 1.29
N ASP A 193 14.66 1.19 1.71
CA ASP A 193 15.38 0.29 0.79
C ASP A 193 14.41 -0.36 -0.20
N ILE A 194 13.25 -0.80 0.30
CA ILE A 194 12.20 -1.40 -0.53
C ILE A 194 11.64 -0.39 -1.54
N LEU A 195 11.38 0.85 -1.12
CA LEU A 195 10.92 1.91 -2.03
C LEU A 195 11.95 2.17 -3.13
N THR A 196 13.23 2.22 -2.76
CA THR A 196 14.34 2.38 -3.72
C THR A 196 14.35 1.25 -4.74
N LYS A 197 14.26 0.00 -4.28
CA LYS A 197 14.21 -1.19 -5.16
C LYS A 197 13.02 -1.17 -6.10
N SER A 198 11.86 -0.66 -5.64
CA SER A 198 10.65 -0.55 -6.46
C SER A 198 10.69 0.54 -7.54
N GLY A 199 11.81 1.27 -7.65
CA GLY A 199 12.01 2.36 -8.58
C GLY A 199 11.30 3.66 -8.19
N ILE A 200 10.87 3.79 -6.94
CA ILE A 200 10.25 5.01 -6.39
C ILE A 200 11.32 5.91 -5.80
N ASP A 201 11.23 7.23 -5.98
CA ASP A 201 12.01 8.20 -5.21
C ASP A 201 11.76 8.04 -3.71
N ALA A 202 12.65 7.26 -3.09
CA ALA A 202 12.53 6.86 -1.71
C ALA A 202 12.70 8.04 -0.77
N ASN A 203 13.42 9.10 -1.13
CA ASN A 203 13.65 10.22 -0.20
C ASN A 203 12.35 10.98 0.04
N ARG A 204 11.68 11.43 -1.03
CA ARG A 204 10.44 12.18 -0.91
C ARG A 204 9.33 11.37 -0.23
N ILE A 205 9.12 10.12 -0.64
CA ILE A 205 8.05 9.29 -0.05
C ILE A 205 8.40 8.90 1.40
N ASN A 206 9.66 8.64 1.72
CA ASN A 206 10.08 8.34 3.09
C ASN A 206 9.92 9.56 4.02
N ASP A 207 10.19 10.77 3.53
CA ASP A 207 9.99 12.00 4.31
C ASP A 207 8.51 12.21 4.61
N MET A 208 7.63 11.98 3.63
CA MET A 208 6.17 12.01 3.85
C MET A 208 5.71 10.90 4.78
N TRP A 209 6.27 9.68 4.66
CA TRP A 209 5.96 8.58 5.58
C TRP A 209 6.33 8.92 7.03
N ASN A 210 7.50 9.52 7.27
CA ASN A 210 7.93 9.99 8.58
C ASN A 210 7.00 11.09 9.11
N LEU A 211 6.73 12.10 8.28
CA LEU A 211 5.87 13.23 8.65
C LEU A 211 4.46 12.76 9.00
N TYR A 212 3.90 11.85 8.20
CA TYR A 212 2.56 11.33 8.41
C TYR A 212 2.46 10.34 9.57
N SER A 213 3.57 9.80 10.07
CA SER A 213 3.59 8.98 11.29
C SER A 213 3.10 9.73 12.51
N ASN A 214 3.35 11.04 12.56
CA ASN A 214 2.91 11.88 13.67
C ASN A 214 1.39 11.95 13.79
N HIS A 215 0.67 11.89 12.65
CA HIS A 215 -0.78 11.89 12.61
C HIS A 215 -1.40 10.55 13.04
N ALA A 216 -0.65 9.45 12.94
CA ALA A 216 -1.08 8.15 13.45
C ALA A 216 -0.84 8.00 14.97
N HIS A 217 0.11 8.77 15.53
CA HIS A 217 0.50 8.70 16.94
C HIS A 217 -0.06 9.83 17.81
N GLY A 218 -0.68 10.85 17.21
CA GLY A 218 -1.26 11.99 17.94
C GLY A 218 -0.20 12.84 18.62
N GLU A 219 0.96 13.03 17.98
CA GLU A 219 2.07 13.78 18.56
C GLU A 219 1.89 15.29 18.41
N HIS A 220 2.51 16.10 19.29
CA HIS A 220 2.37 17.56 19.28
C HIS A 220 2.74 18.23 17.94
N ILE A 221 3.66 17.64 17.16
CA ILE A 221 3.96 18.13 15.81
C ILE A 221 2.74 18.08 14.88
N SER A 222 1.87 17.07 15.03
CA SER A 222 0.63 16.95 14.27
C SER A 222 -0.38 18.05 14.61
N ASP A 223 -0.45 18.49 15.87
CA ASP A 223 -1.29 19.64 16.30
C ASP A 223 -0.77 20.96 15.73
N ARG A 224 0.56 21.11 15.65
CA ARG A 224 1.18 22.30 15.03
C ARG A 224 0.89 22.35 13.53
N GLN A 225 1.00 21.21 12.84
CA GLN A 225 0.62 21.09 11.43
C GLN A 225 -0.87 21.38 11.22
N TYR A 226 -1.74 20.88 12.12
CA TYR A 226 -3.17 21.17 12.07
C TYR A 226 -3.45 22.66 12.02
N ASN A 227 -2.87 23.37 12.97
CA ASN A 227 -3.08 24.80 13.11
C ASN A 227 -2.55 25.59 11.92
N TYR A 228 -1.50 25.12 11.26
CA TYR A 228 -0.95 25.75 10.06
C TYR A 228 -1.84 25.49 8.83
N ILE A 229 -2.18 24.23 8.57
CA ILE A 229 -2.89 23.80 7.36
C ILE A 229 -4.28 24.43 7.27
N TYR A 230 -5.07 24.38 8.34
CA TYR A 230 -6.46 24.86 8.30
C TYR A 230 -6.60 26.37 8.40
N LYS A 231 -5.56 27.08 8.88
CA LYS A 231 -5.53 28.55 8.82
C LYS A 231 -5.19 29.06 7.42
N ASN A 232 -4.60 28.22 6.56
CA ASN A 232 -4.16 28.60 5.23
C ASN A 232 -4.80 27.71 4.15
N LYS A 233 -5.79 28.24 3.42
CA LYS A 233 -6.47 27.53 2.33
C LYS A 233 -5.50 27.01 1.25
N LYS A 234 -4.43 27.76 0.95
CA LYS A 234 -3.41 27.32 -0.01
C LYS A 234 -2.67 26.08 0.49
N SER A 235 -2.32 26.04 1.76
CA SER A 235 -1.68 24.86 2.37
C SER A 235 -2.61 23.64 2.39
N THR A 236 -3.91 23.83 2.69
CA THR A 236 -4.90 22.73 2.59
C THR A 236 -4.96 22.14 1.18
N LEU A 237 -4.95 23.00 0.16
CA LEU A 237 -4.94 22.59 -1.24
C LEU A 237 -3.66 21.81 -1.59
N GLU A 238 -2.48 22.34 -1.27
CA GLU A 238 -1.18 21.73 -1.57
C GLU A 238 -1.02 20.35 -0.91
N GLU A 239 -1.45 20.21 0.35
CA GLU A 239 -1.41 18.94 1.07
C GLU A 239 -2.38 17.91 0.47
N THR A 240 -3.60 18.35 0.11
CA THR A 240 -4.57 17.50 -0.60
C THR A 240 -3.98 16.97 -1.90
N MET A 241 -3.35 17.85 -2.68
CA MET A 241 -2.72 17.47 -3.95
C MET A 241 -1.55 16.50 -3.75
N THR A 242 -0.79 16.66 -2.67
CA THR A 242 0.32 15.77 -2.32
C THR A 242 -0.18 14.37 -1.96
N VAL A 243 -1.22 14.27 -1.13
CA VAL A 243 -1.87 12.99 -0.80
C VAL A 243 -2.36 12.28 -2.05
N ILE A 244 -3.06 12.98 -2.95
CA ILE A 244 -3.55 12.38 -4.20
C ILE A 244 -2.38 11.88 -5.04
N SER A 245 -1.32 12.68 -5.18
CA SER A 245 -0.17 12.34 -6.03
C SER A 245 0.56 11.10 -5.54
N ILE A 246 0.82 10.99 -4.23
CA ILE A 246 1.46 9.80 -3.62
C ILE A 246 0.63 8.56 -3.92
N ASN A 247 -0.65 8.56 -3.56
CA ASN A 247 -1.49 7.38 -3.73
C ASN A 247 -1.72 7.03 -5.21
N THR A 248 -1.71 8.01 -6.12
CA THR A 248 -1.77 7.81 -7.57
C THR A 248 -0.51 7.10 -8.09
N ILE A 249 0.68 7.52 -7.66
CA ILE A 249 1.95 6.87 -8.02
C ILE A 249 2.01 5.44 -7.51
N LEU A 250 1.66 5.22 -6.23
CA LEU A 250 1.71 3.88 -5.64
C LEU A 250 0.67 2.93 -6.27
N THR A 251 -0.55 3.40 -6.49
CA THR A 251 -1.63 2.59 -7.09
C THR A 251 -1.31 2.21 -8.53
N SER A 252 -0.88 3.17 -9.35
CA SER A 252 -0.47 2.88 -10.74
C SER A 252 0.70 1.91 -10.79
N THR A 253 1.66 2.03 -9.87
CA THR A 253 2.77 1.08 -9.75
C THR A 253 2.26 -0.33 -9.46
N LEU A 254 1.34 -0.50 -8.51
CA LEU A 254 0.77 -1.82 -8.21
C LEU A 254 0.00 -2.40 -9.39
N CYS A 255 -0.81 -1.59 -10.09
CA CYS A 255 -1.48 -2.02 -11.31
C CYS A 255 -0.48 -2.55 -12.35
N LYS A 256 0.67 -1.88 -12.51
CA LYS A 256 1.71 -2.32 -13.44
C LYS A 256 2.34 -3.64 -12.98
N LEU A 257 2.77 -3.72 -11.72
CA LEU A 257 3.44 -4.90 -11.17
C LEU A 257 2.56 -6.16 -11.25
N ILE A 258 1.29 -6.08 -10.85
CA ILE A 258 0.39 -7.25 -10.90
C ILE A 258 0.11 -7.70 -12.35
N SER A 259 0.06 -6.76 -13.30
CA SER A 259 -0.12 -7.08 -14.71
C SER A 259 1.11 -7.74 -15.34
N GLU A 260 2.30 -7.51 -14.80
CA GLU A 260 3.54 -8.10 -15.30
C GLU A 260 3.84 -9.46 -14.65
N GLU A 261 3.41 -9.65 -13.40
CA GLU A 261 3.63 -10.90 -12.66
C GLU A 261 2.76 -12.06 -13.17
N PHE A 262 1.52 -11.78 -13.59
CA PHE A 262 0.55 -12.83 -13.92
C PHE A 262 0.00 -12.68 -15.34
N GLU A 263 0.22 -13.68 -16.19
CA GLU A 263 -0.22 -13.68 -17.59
C GLU A 263 -1.75 -13.49 -17.75
N GLY A 264 -2.57 -14.06 -16.85
CA GLY A 264 -4.03 -13.83 -16.85
C GLY A 264 -4.38 -12.36 -16.59
N VAL A 265 -3.69 -11.72 -15.65
CA VAL A 265 -3.88 -10.30 -15.32
C VAL A 265 -3.36 -9.41 -16.44
N LYS A 266 -2.26 -9.80 -17.10
CA LYS A 266 -1.72 -9.12 -18.29
C LYS A 266 -2.75 -9.04 -19.41
N LYS A 267 -3.42 -10.14 -19.72
CA LYS A 267 -4.52 -10.15 -20.71
C LYS A 267 -5.62 -9.16 -20.32
N LYS A 268 -6.02 -9.15 -19.03
CA LYS A 268 -7.01 -8.18 -18.57
C LYS A 268 -6.52 -6.74 -18.68
N TYR A 269 -5.25 -6.49 -18.38
CA TYR A 269 -4.62 -5.18 -18.54
C TYR A 269 -4.67 -4.73 -20.00
N ASP A 270 -4.33 -5.61 -20.94
CA ASP A 270 -4.36 -5.31 -22.37
C ASP A 270 -5.78 -4.99 -22.86
N ASP A 271 -6.79 -5.61 -22.26
CA ASP A 271 -8.23 -5.35 -22.52
C ASP A 271 -8.78 -4.09 -21.85
N LEU A 272 -8.02 -3.42 -20.97
CA LEU A 272 -8.46 -2.16 -20.37
C LEU A 272 -8.68 -1.08 -21.44
N HIS A 273 -9.63 -0.19 -21.16
CA HIS A 273 -9.85 1.01 -21.97
C HIS A 273 -8.53 1.80 -22.11
N LEU A 274 -8.26 2.33 -23.30
CA LEU A 274 -6.98 2.99 -23.60
C LEU A 274 -6.67 4.12 -22.61
N GLY A 275 -7.68 4.90 -22.21
CA GLY A 275 -7.52 5.96 -21.21
C GLY A 275 -6.98 5.46 -19.88
N ASP A 276 -7.44 4.30 -19.41
CA ASP A 276 -7.06 3.73 -18.11
C ASP A 276 -5.61 3.22 -18.15
N LYS A 277 -5.22 2.56 -19.26
CA LYS A 277 -3.82 2.19 -19.52
C LYS A 277 -2.91 3.41 -19.53
N VAL A 278 -3.32 4.48 -20.21
CA VAL A 278 -2.56 5.74 -20.24
C VAL A 278 -2.40 6.32 -18.82
N GLN A 279 -3.42 6.28 -17.97
CA GLN A 279 -3.28 6.68 -16.55
C GLN A 279 -2.18 5.86 -15.86
N ILE A 280 -2.27 4.53 -15.92
CA ILE A 280 -1.33 3.63 -15.25
C ILE A 280 0.10 3.90 -15.71
N GLU A 281 0.32 3.99 -17.02
CA GLU A 281 1.66 4.15 -17.59
C GLU A 281 2.28 5.52 -17.28
N VAL A 282 1.51 6.61 -17.34
CA VAL A 282 2.03 7.96 -17.03
C VAL A 282 2.54 8.02 -15.60
N TRP A 283 1.73 7.56 -14.64
CA TRP A 283 2.06 7.64 -13.22
C TRP A 283 3.15 6.66 -12.81
N THR A 284 3.21 5.50 -13.46
CA THR A 284 4.32 4.54 -13.28
C THR A 284 5.65 5.12 -13.77
N ASN A 285 5.65 5.94 -14.83
CA ASN A 285 6.89 6.53 -15.34
C ASN A 285 7.35 7.78 -14.56
N LEU A 286 6.51 8.34 -13.70
CA LEU A 286 6.84 9.49 -12.86
C LEU A 286 7.55 9.10 -11.55
N LYS A 287 7.79 7.82 -11.29
CA LYS A 287 8.44 7.34 -10.06
C LYS A 287 9.88 7.85 -9.86
N ASN A 288 10.54 8.29 -10.94
CA ASN A 288 11.95 8.68 -11.00
C ASN A 288 12.22 10.21 -10.93
N LYS A 289 11.21 11.04 -10.63
CA LYS A 289 11.34 12.51 -10.66
C LYS A 289 10.82 13.20 -9.40
#